data_AF-A0A6N8Z433-F1
#
_entry.id   AF-A0A6N8Z433-F1
#
_cell.length_a   1.000
_cell.length_b   1.000
_cell.length_c   1.000
_cell.angle_alpha   90.00
_cell.angle_beta   90.00
_cell.angle_gamma   90.00
#
_symmetry.space_group_name_H-M   'P 1'
#
loop_
_entity.id
_entity.type
_entity.pdbx_description
1 polymer ?
#
loop_
_entity_poly.entity_id
_entity_poly.type
_entity_poly.pdbx_seq_one_letter_code
_entity_poly.pdbx_strand_id
1 'polypeptide(L)'
;MATRKAAPPRRRSNRAGRKKIAFGWYGGKFSHLDFLLPNLPNDATHFCDVFGGSAAVLINREPAPVETYNDLDSELVNFFATLRHPELGDCLLKEIALTPFSREELALACTPEPDLSNVERARRFYVRARQTRTGLAQTSSEGRWAQCILTSRSGMAGAVSRWLGAIEGLPPIIDRLMRVQIENAPGLEVIQRYDTTETLFYLDPPYVHDARGDTHAYYGEMTDADHIELANLLHEIEGRAAVSGYRNELYDALYSDWRRVDAPEKNCHSVRQPRQESLWMNYEPLCKTLMT
;
A
#
# COMPACT_ATOMS: atom_id res chain seq x y z
N MET A 1 -42.83 36.97 2.49
CA MET A 1 -41.96 36.08 3.28
C MET A 1 -42.03 34.68 2.68
N ALA A 2 -41.00 34.24 1.96
CA ALA A 2 -40.93 32.88 1.41
C ALA A 2 -39.99 32.04 2.29
N THR A 3 -40.56 31.08 3.01
CA THR A 3 -39.86 30.14 3.89
C THR A 3 -38.94 29.23 3.07
N ARG A 4 -37.62 29.36 3.23
CA ARG A 4 -36.63 28.41 2.71
C ARG A 4 -36.81 27.07 3.41
N LYS A 5 -37.25 26.03 2.67
CA LYS A 5 -37.21 24.65 3.15
C LYS A 5 -35.75 24.23 3.35
N ALA A 6 -35.41 23.83 4.57
CA ALA A 6 -34.11 23.26 4.89
C ALA A 6 -33.89 21.98 4.07
N ALA A 7 -32.71 21.84 3.47
CA ALA A 7 -32.32 20.63 2.77
C ALA A 7 -32.27 19.44 3.74
N PRO A 8 -32.69 18.23 3.32
CA PRO A 8 -32.73 17.09 4.22
C PRO A 8 -31.31 16.69 4.65
N PRO A 9 -31.13 16.16 5.86
CA PRO A 9 -29.82 15.71 6.33
C PRO A 9 -29.32 14.61 5.39
N ARG A 10 -28.08 14.77 4.90
CA ARG A 10 -27.41 13.74 4.09
C ARG A 10 -27.33 12.46 4.93
N ARG A 11 -28.12 11.45 4.55
CA ARG A 11 -27.97 10.08 5.08
C ARG A 11 -26.51 9.67 4.89
N ARG A 12 -25.77 9.48 5.99
CA ARG A 12 -24.49 8.76 5.97
C ARG A 12 -24.80 7.34 5.51
N SER A 13 -24.48 7.01 4.26
CA SER A 13 -24.58 5.64 3.78
C SER A 13 -23.56 4.79 4.53
N ASN A 14 -24.03 3.69 5.10
CA ASN A 14 -23.20 2.70 5.76
C ASN A 14 -22.29 2.07 4.68
N ARG A 15 -20.98 2.42 4.66
CA ARG A 15 -20.01 2.02 3.62
C ARG A 15 -19.37 0.65 3.91
N ALA A 16 -20.16 -0.36 4.19
CA ALA A 16 -19.65 -1.73 4.12
C ALA A 16 -19.38 -2.05 2.64
N GLY A 17 -18.14 -2.39 2.27
CA GLY A 17 -17.76 -2.83 0.91
C GLY A 17 -16.90 -1.85 0.08
N ARG A 18 -16.33 -0.79 0.66
CA ARG A 18 -15.41 0.10 -0.09
C ARG A 18 -13.95 -0.20 0.29
N LYS A 19 -13.12 -0.47 -0.72
CA LYS A 19 -11.66 -0.63 -0.57
C LYS A 19 -11.05 0.53 0.22
N LYS A 20 -10.17 0.20 1.16
CA LYS A 20 -9.45 1.11 2.05
C LYS A 20 -8.05 1.40 1.50
N ILE A 21 -7.58 2.62 1.68
CA ILE A 21 -6.23 3.04 1.29
C ILE A 21 -5.75 4.12 2.25
N ALA A 22 -4.58 3.93 2.84
CA ALA A 22 -3.98 4.93 3.72
C ALA A 22 -3.41 6.09 2.87
N PHE A 23 -2.58 5.77 1.88
CA PHE A 23 -1.96 6.73 0.99
C PHE A 23 -1.62 6.08 -0.37
N GLY A 24 -1.30 6.91 -1.36
CA GLY A 24 -0.78 6.41 -2.63
C GLY A 24 0.68 6.03 -2.50
N TRP A 25 1.08 4.94 -3.15
CA TRP A 25 2.44 4.41 -3.12
C TRP A 25 2.85 3.95 -4.50
N TYR A 26 4.12 4.10 -4.84
CA TYR A 26 4.61 3.59 -6.13
C TYR A 26 4.52 2.06 -6.10
N GLY A 27 4.02 1.48 -7.19
CA GLY A 27 3.69 0.05 -7.25
C GLY A 27 2.51 -0.39 -6.39
N GLY A 28 1.83 0.52 -5.68
CA GLY A 28 0.74 0.18 -4.77
C GLY A 28 -0.40 -0.60 -5.43
N LYS A 29 -0.77 -1.74 -4.83
CA LYS A 29 -1.68 -2.74 -5.41
C LYS A 29 -3.17 -2.46 -5.25
N PHE A 30 -3.54 -1.25 -4.84
CA PHE A 30 -4.93 -0.87 -4.63
C PHE A 30 -5.83 -1.09 -5.87
N SER A 31 -5.33 -0.81 -7.06
CA SER A 31 -6.04 -1.00 -8.33
C SER A 31 -6.10 -2.47 -8.79
N HIS A 32 -5.29 -3.35 -8.19
CA HIS A 32 -5.20 -4.78 -8.49
C HIS A 32 -5.90 -5.66 -7.44
N LEU A 33 -6.48 -5.09 -6.38
CA LEU A 33 -7.14 -5.85 -5.31
C LEU A 33 -8.21 -6.84 -5.79
N ASP A 34 -9.00 -6.49 -6.81
CA ASP A 34 -10.05 -7.40 -7.33
C ASP A 34 -9.45 -8.63 -8.05
N PHE A 35 -8.21 -8.51 -8.52
CA PHE A 35 -7.45 -9.60 -9.13
C PHE A 35 -6.65 -10.38 -8.08
N LEU A 36 -5.98 -9.69 -7.16
CA LEU A 36 -5.09 -10.32 -6.17
C LEU A 36 -5.87 -11.09 -5.10
N LEU A 37 -6.84 -10.44 -4.44
CA LEU A 37 -7.49 -11.01 -3.25
C LEU A 37 -8.17 -12.37 -3.51
N PRO A 38 -8.85 -12.60 -4.65
CA PRO A 38 -9.42 -13.93 -4.93
C PRO A 38 -8.40 -15.05 -5.11
N ASN A 39 -7.13 -14.73 -5.39
CA ASN A 39 -6.05 -15.69 -5.56
C ASN A 39 -5.25 -15.92 -4.27
N LEU A 40 -5.43 -15.09 -3.24
CA LEU A 40 -4.76 -15.27 -1.94
C LEU A 40 -5.65 -16.08 -1.00
N PRO A 41 -5.19 -17.24 -0.50
CA PRO A 41 -6.02 -18.08 0.34
C PRO A 41 -6.27 -17.45 1.72
N ASN A 42 -7.47 -17.70 2.26
CA ASN A 42 -7.91 -17.19 3.56
C ASN A 42 -7.89 -18.25 4.67
N ASP A 43 -7.41 -19.46 4.37
CA ASP A 43 -7.27 -20.57 5.31
C ASP A 43 -5.90 -20.60 6.00
N ALA A 44 -4.99 -19.68 5.67
CA ALA A 44 -3.71 -19.54 6.35
C ALA A 44 -3.89 -19.03 7.79
N THR A 45 -3.19 -19.64 8.74
CA THR A 45 -3.14 -19.17 10.13
C THR A 45 -2.38 -17.85 10.21
N HIS A 46 -1.28 -17.75 9.46
CA HIS A 46 -0.45 -16.53 9.41
C HIS A 46 -0.40 -15.95 8.01
N PHE A 47 -0.80 -14.69 7.85
CA PHE A 47 -0.52 -13.92 6.66
C PHE A 47 0.63 -12.93 6.86
N CYS A 48 1.63 -12.95 5.99
CA CYS A 48 2.76 -12.03 6.04
C CYS A 48 2.85 -11.22 4.74
N ASP A 49 2.71 -9.89 4.84
CA ASP A 49 2.93 -8.93 3.76
C ASP A 49 4.39 -8.46 3.82
N VAL A 50 5.26 -9.07 3.00
CA VAL A 50 6.73 -9.00 3.15
C VAL A 50 7.31 -7.67 2.68
N PHE A 51 6.73 -7.11 1.61
CA PHE A 51 7.10 -5.82 1.00
C PHE A 51 5.88 -4.90 1.04
N GLY A 52 5.44 -4.57 2.25
CA GLY A 52 4.08 -4.13 2.50
C GLY A 52 3.69 -2.81 1.85
N GLY A 53 4.63 -1.89 1.64
CA GLY A 53 4.36 -0.59 1.01
C GLY A 53 3.20 0.12 1.68
N SER A 54 2.18 0.50 0.88
CA SER A 54 0.91 1.09 1.38
C SER A 54 -0.01 0.16 2.19
N ALA A 55 0.39 -1.09 2.45
CA ALA A 55 -0.39 -2.15 3.09
C ALA A 55 -1.73 -2.43 2.38
N ALA A 56 -1.82 -2.17 1.07
CA ALA A 56 -3.07 -2.21 0.32
C ALA A 56 -3.70 -3.61 0.34
N VAL A 57 -2.90 -4.67 0.21
CA VAL A 57 -3.38 -6.05 0.25
C VAL A 57 -3.78 -6.42 1.68
N LEU A 58 -2.88 -6.25 2.65
CA LEU A 58 -3.15 -6.57 4.06
C LEU A 58 -4.42 -5.88 4.61
N ILE A 59 -4.61 -4.59 4.37
CA ILE A 59 -5.75 -3.85 4.92
C ILE A 59 -7.09 -4.28 4.30
N ASN A 60 -7.07 -4.84 3.09
CA ASN A 60 -8.27 -5.19 2.33
C ASN A 60 -8.56 -6.69 2.21
N ARG A 61 -7.62 -7.57 2.58
CA ARG A 61 -7.90 -9.01 2.70
C ARG A 61 -8.77 -9.32 3.91
N GLU A 62 -9.38 -10.50 3.89
CA GLU A 62 -9.98 -11.06 5.10
C GLU A 62 -8.88 -11.29 6.15
N PRO A 63 -9.10 -10.87 7.41
CA PRO A 63 -8.08 -11.00 8.45
C PRO A 63 -7.75 -12.45 8.76
N ALA A 64 -6.47 -12.82 8.69
CA ALA A 64 -5.98 -14.09 9.23
C ALA A 64 -5.92 -14.05 10.78
N PRO A 65 -5.83 -15.21 11.46
CA PRO A 65 -5.60 -15.26 12.91
C PRO A 65 -4.34 -14.48 13.34
N VAL A 66 -3.25 -14.63 12.59
CA VAL A 66 -1.99 -13.91 12.78
C VAL A 66 -1.66 -13.13 11.50
N GLU A 67 -1.24 -11.88 11.64
CA GLU A 67 -0.88 -11.04 10.49
C GLU A 67 0.38 -10.23 10.78
N THR A 68 1.30 -10.19 9.82
CA THR A 68 2.52 -9.38 9.88
C THR A 68 2.60 -8.47 8.67
N TYR A 69 2.84 -7.19 8.92
CA TYR A 69 3.27 -6.20 7.95
C TYR A 69 4.77 -6.00 8.10
N ASN A 70 5.52 -6.09 7.01
CA ASN A 70 6.93 -5.73 6.97
C ASN A 70 7.19 -4.74 5.83
N ASP A 71 8.11 -3.81 6.05
CA ASP A 71 8.77 -3.06 4.98
C ASP A 71 10.18 -2.68 5.41
N LEU A 72 11.09 -2.52 4.45
CA LEU A 72 12.45 -2.05 4.72
C LEU A 72 12.46 -0.52 4.99
N ASP A 73 11.54 0.23 4.38
CA ASP A 73 11.45 1.67 4.56
C ASP A 73 10.90 2.02 5.95
N SER A 74 11.80 2.49 6.83
CA SER A 74 11.46 2.86 8.19
C SER A 74 10.43 4.00 8.29
N GLU A 75 10.22 4.81 7.25
CA GLU A 75 9.19 5.86 7.25
C GLU A 75 7.78 5.26 7.11
N LEU A 76 7.63 4.20 6.31
CA LEU A 76 6.38 3.44 6.21
C LEU A 76 6.04 2.76 7.53
N VAL A 77 7.01 2.05 8.09
CA VAL A 77 6.87 1.35 9.37
C VAL A 77 6.57 2.35 10.48
N ASN A 78 7.30 3.45 10.56
CA ASN A 78 7.04 4.51 11.53
C ASN A 78 5.63 5.09 11.38
N PHE A 79 5.16 5.33 10.15
CA PHE A 79 3.81 5.84 9.91
C PHE A 79 2.74 4.88 10.45
N PHE A 80 2.78 3.60 10.07
CA PHE A 80 1.76 2.65 10.52
C PHE A 80 1.84 2.33 12.02
N ALA A 81 3.05 2.24 12.58
CA ALA A 81 3.26 2.05 14.02
C ALA A 81 2.74 3.23 14.83
N THR A 82 3.01 4.46 14.38
CA THR A 82 2.51 5.69 15.03
C THR A 82 1.00 5.80 14.89
N LEU A 83 0.46 5.54 13.69
CA LEU A 83 -0.96 5.67 13.38
C LEU A 83 -1.84 4.76 14.25
N ARG A 84 -1.40 3.52 14.51
CA ARG A 84 -2.15 2.55 15.34
C ARG A 84 -1.95 2.73 16.85
N HIS A 85 -0.95 3.51 17.27
CA HIS A 85 -0.64 3.63 18.69
C HIS A 85 -1.77 4.41 19.38
N PRO A 86 -2.28 3.97 20.55
CA PRO A 86 -3.45 4.60 21.20
C PRO A 86 -3.29 6.12 21.42
N GLU A 87 -2.17 6.55 21.98
CA GLU A 87 -1.93 7.98 22.25
C GLU A 87 -1.34 8.74 21.06
N LEU A 88 -0.28 8.21 20.43
CA LEU A 88 0.39 8.88 19.32
C LEU A 88 -0.49 8.95 18.06
N GLY A 89 -1.39 7.99 17.86
CA GLY A 89 -2.34 7.97 16.74
C GLY A 89 -3.31 9.14 16.79
N ASP A 90 -3.89 9.42 17.96
CA ASP A 90 -4.78 10.58 18.15
C ASP A 90 -4.03 11.91 17.93
N CYS A 91 -2.81 12.01 18.45
CA CYS A 91 -1.92 13.14 18.18
C CYS A 91 -1.67 13.30 16.67
N LEU A 92 -1.27 12.21 15.99
CA LEU A 92 -0.98 12.23 14.56
C LEU A 92 -2.21 12.62 13.73
N LEU A 93 -3.38 12.06 14.01
CA LEU A 93 -4.63 12.40 13.31
C LEU A 93 -4.97 13.88 13.47
N LYS A 94 -4.80 14.43 14.69
CA LYS A 94 -5.03 15.84 14.97
C LYS A 94 -4.03 16.73 14.21
N GLU A 95 -2.74 16.42 14.28
CA GLU A 95 -1.69 17.17 13.58
C GLU A 95 -1.90 17.15 12.06
N ILE A 96 -2.24 16.00 11.48
CA ILE A 96 -2.59 15.88 10.06
C ILE A 96 -3.85 16.70 9.73
N ALA A 97 -4.90 16.63 10.55
CA ALA A 97 -6.15 17.35 10.32
C ALA A 97 -5.98 18.87 10.36
N LEU A 98 -5.07 19.37 11.19
CA LEU A 98 -4.74 20.80 11.31
C LEU A 98 -3.68 21.25 10.31
N THR A 99 -2.97 20.34 9.65
CA THR A 99 -1.98 20.68 8.61
C THR A 99 -2.69 21.28 7.39
N PRO A 100 -2.38 22.53 7.00
CA PRO A 100 -2.97 23.12 5.81
C PRO A 100 -2.50 22.40 4.54
N PHE A 101 -3.36 22.40 3.53
CA PHE A 101 -2.96 21.98 2.20
C PHE A 101 -2.12 23.10 1.55
N SER A 102 -0.80 23.06 1.76
CA SER A 102 0.11 24.19 1.55
C SER A 102 1.40 23.77 0.86
N ARG A 103 1.95 24.66 0.02
CA ARG A 103 3.25 24.46 -0.61
C ARG A 103 4.38 24.49 0.42
N GLU A 104 4.29 25.38 1.40
CA GLU A 104 5.29 25.49 2.48
C GLU A 104 5.32 24.23 3.33
N GLU A 105 4.16 23.65 3.66
CA GLU A 105 4.09 22.37 4.38
C GLU A 105 4.73 21.23 3.57
N LEU A 106 4.52 21.19 2.25
CA LEU A 106 5.18 20.20 1.41
C LEU A 106 6.70 20.43 1.35
N ALA A 107 7.15 21.68 1.28
CA ALA A 107 8.57 22.01 1.31
C ALA A 107 9.21 21.53 2.62
N LEU A 108 8.62 21.89 3.76
CA LEU A 108 9.03 21.45 5.10
C LEU A 108 9.06 19.92 5.24
N ALA A 109 8.06 19.24 4.68
CA ALA A 109 7.99 17.79 4.70
C ALA A 109 9.07 17.12 3.83
N CYS A 110 9.55 17.80 2.79
CA CYS A 110 10.66 17.33 1.93
C CYS A 110 12.05 17.68 2.49
N THR A 111 12.14 18.66 3.39
CA THR A 111 13.41 19.04 4.02
C THR A 111 13.87 17.98 5.02
N PRO A 112 15.08 17.41 4.87
CA PRO A 112 15.65 16.52 5.86
C PRO A 112 15.85 17.27 7.19
N GLU A 113 15.35 16.69 8.27
CA GLU A 113 15.50 17.22 9.62
C GLU A 113 15.79 16.03 10.55
N PRO A 114 16.96 15.99 11.21
CA PRO A 114 17.25 14.96 12.21
C PRO A 114 16.36 15.14 13.45
N ASP A 115 16.31 14.10 14.29
CA ASP A 115 15.73 14.16 15.65
C ASP A 115 14.23 14.53 15.73
N LEU A 116 13.49 14.33 14.64
CA LEU A 116 12.04 14.45 14.64
C LEU A 116 11.38 13.37 15.49
N SER A 117 10.33 13.74 16.23
CA SER A 117 9.46 12.77 16.90
C SER A 117 8.80 11.84 15.88
N ASN A 118 8.44 10.62 16.30
CA ASN A 118 7.75 9.66 15.43
C ASN A 118 6.45 10.23 14.83
N VAL A 119 5.73 11.06 15.60
CA VAL A 119 4.53 11.79 15.15
C VAL A 119 4.85 12.77 14.03
N GLU A 120 5.90 13.59 14.17
CA GLU A 120 6.25 14.57 13.13
C GLU A 120 6.82 13.88 11.88
N ARG A 121 7.61 12.81 12.05
CA ARG A 121 8.04 11.95 10.94
C ARG A 121 6.84 11.41 10.16
N ALA A 122 5.88 10.83 10.87
CA ALA A 122 4.66 10.29 10.26
C ALA A 122 3.80 11.38 9.59
N ARG A 123 3.68 12.56 10.20
CA ARG A 123 2.95 13.71 9.62
C ARG A 123 3.62 14.17 8.33
N ARG A 124 4.94 14.41 8.34
CA ARG A 124 5.70 14.81 7.15
C ARG A 124 5.62 13.76 6.05
N PHE A 125 5.77 12.48 6.39
CA PHE A 125 5.55 11.38 5.45
C PHE A 125 4.18 11.46 4.79
N TYR A 126 3.11 11.63 5.57
CA TYR A 126 1.75 11.69 5.05
C TYR A 126 1.50 12.93 4.18
N VAL A 127 2.10 14.07 4.52
CA VAL A 127 2.09 15.29 3.69
C VAL A 127 2.75 15.00 2.33
N ARG A 128 3.96 14.41 2.30
CA ARG A 128 4.63 14.00 1.05
C ARG A 128 3.73 13.06 0.23
N ALA A 129 3.12 12.08 0.89
CA ALA A 129 2.30 11.07 0.24
C ALA A 129 0.97 11.60 -0.35
N ARG A 130 0.42 12.70 0.17
CA ARG A 130 -0.95 13.14 -0.20
C ARG A 130 -1.06 14.56 -0.75
N GLN A 131 -0.10 15.44 -0.47
CA GLN A 131 -0.10 16.82 -0.98
C GLN A 131 0.67 16.98 -2.30
N THR A 132 1.43 15.96 -2.72
CA THR A 132 2.12 15.95 -4.02
C THR A 132 1.19 15.57 -5.18
N ARG A 133 1.53 16.00 -6.40
CA ARG A 133 0.86 15.59 -7.65
C ARG A 133 1.02 14.09 -7.80
N THR A 134 -0.08 13.40 -8.08
CA THR A 134 -0.18 11.92 -8.17
C THR A 134 -0.05 11.14 -6.85
N GLY A 135 0.20 11.80 -5.70
CA GLY A 135 0.12 11.17 -4.38
C GLY A 135 1.18 10.09 -4.12
N LEU A 136 2.44 10.36 -4.49
CA LEU A 136 3.57 9.44 -4.33
C LEU A 136 4.62 10.06 -3.39
N ALA A 137 4.81 9.48 -2.21
CA ALA A 137 5.74 10.03 -1.21
C ALA A 137 7.20 10.05 -1.69
N GLN A 138 7.64 8.95 -2.34
CA GLN A 138 9.04 8.71 -2.72
C GLN A 138 9.58 9.70 -3.76
N THR A 139 8.71 10.20 -4.65
CA THR A 139 9.10 11.17 -5.69
C THR A 139 8.65 12.59 -5.36
N SER A 140 8.33 12.86 -4.09
CA SER A 140 7.86 14.16 -3.64
C SER A 140 8.99 15.20 -3.67
N SER A 141 8.66 16.39 -4.15
CA SER A 141 9.51 17.57 -4.08
C SER A 141 8.64 18.83 -3.99
N GLU A 142 9.22 19.95 -3.57
CA GLU A 142 8.49 21.22 -3.45
C GLU A 142 7.74 21.60 -4.73
N GLY A 143 8.38 21.43 -5.90
CA GLY A 143 7.79 21.73 -7.21
C GLY A 143 6.61 20.83 -7.61
N ARG A 144 6.39 19.72 -6.90
CA ARG A 144 5.33 18.75 -7.18
C ARG A 144 4.07 18.98 -6.35
N TRP A 145 3.94 20.07 -5.60
CA TRP A 145 2.70 20.37 -4.88
C TRP A 145 1.44 20.34 -5.78
N ALA A 146 0.39 19.65 -5.32
CA ALA A 146 -0.83 19.41 -6.09
C ALA A 146 -1.80 20.59 -6.02
N GLN A 147 -1.67 21.52 -6.97
CA GLN A 147 -2.63 22.60 -7.13
C GLN A 147 -3.81 22.25 -8.05
N CYS A 148 -4.92 22.95 -7.87
CA CYS A 148 -6.08 22.89 -8.76
C CYS A 148 -6.49 24.32 -9.11
N ILE A 149 -6.77 24.59 -10.39
CA ILE A 149 -7.22 25.92 -10.84
C ILE A 149 -8.75 25.96 -10.87
N LEU A 150 -9.38 25.06 -11.64
CA LEU A 150 -10.84 25.04 -11.85
C LEU A 150 -11.52 23.76 -11.35
N THR A 151 -10.75 22.76 -10.95
CA THR A 151 -11.31 21.50 -10.42
C THR A 151 -11.88 21.74 -9.03
N SER A 152 -13.21 21.78 -8.93
CA SER A 152 -13.95 21.81 -7.68
C SER A 152 -14.54 20.46 -7.36
N ARG A 153 -14.48 20.06 -6.08
CA ARG A 153 -15.12 18.85 -5.57
C ARG A 153 -15.71 19.18 -4.20
N SER A 154 -16.96 18.78 -3.97
CA SER A 154 -17.67 19.08 -2.72
C SER A 154 -17.70 20.57 -2.34
N GLY A 155 -17.67 21.47 -3.34
CA GLY A 155 -17.71 22.92 -3.12
C GLY A 155 -16.37 23.57 -2.73
N MET A 156 -15.25 22.84 -2.83
CA MET A 156 -13.91 23.36 -2.54
C MET A 156 -12.89 22.90 -3.58
N ALA A 157 -11.64 23.39 -3.50
CA ALA A 157 -10.57 22.94 -4.37
C ALA A 157 -10.41 21.41 -4.34
N GLY A 158 -10.33 20.78 -5.52
CA GLY A 158 -10.34 19.32 -5.64
C GLY A 158 -9.18 18.62 -4.93
N ALA A 159 -8.02 19.27 -4.81
CA ALA A 159 -6.88 18.76 -4.04
C ALA A 159 -7.18 18.74 -2.53
N VAL A 160 -7.73 19.83 -1.99
CA VAL A 160 -8.15 19.93 -0.59
C VAL A 160 -9.23 18.91 -0.26
N SER A 161 -10.24 18.75 -1.12
CA SER A 161 -11.28 17.73 -0.93
C SER A 161 -10.72 16.30 -0.87
N ARG A 162 -9.69 15.98 -1.68
CA ARG A 162 -9.01 14.67 -1.65
C ARG A 162 -8.15 14.47 -0.41
N TRP A 163 -7.52 15.52 0.10
CA TRP A 163 -6.76 15.50 1.35
C TRP A 163 -7.69 15.22 2.54
N LEU A 164 -8.74 16.01 2.71
CA LEU A 164 -9.70 15.82 3.80
C LEU A 164 -10.38 14.44 3.74
N GLY A 165 -10.80 14.00 2.55
CA GLY A 165 -11.37 12.66 2.38
C GLY A 165 -10.37 11.51 2.62
N ALA A 166 -9.06 11.77 2.56
CA ALA A 166 -8.04 10.80 2.95
C ALA A 166 -8.03 10.60 4.47
N ILE A 167 -8.04 11.72 5.20
CA ILE A 167 -7.99 11.77 6.66
C ILE A 167 -9.22 11.07 7.25
N GLU A 168 -10.41 11.34 6.68
CA GLU A 168 -11.65 10.63 7.04
C GLU A 168 -11.58 9.10 6.84
N GLY A 169 -10.66 8.63 6.00
CA GLY A 169 -10.46 7.21 5.71
C GLY A 169 -9.50 6.47 6.65
N LEU A 170 -8.76 7.19 7.50
CA LEU A 170 -7.76 6.59 8.40
C LEU A 170 -8.34 5.81 9.58
N PRO A 171 -9.44 6.22 10.26
CA PRO A 171 -9.97 5.48 11.40
C PRO A 171 -10.24 3.98 11.16
N PRO A 172 -10.93 3.55 10.09
CA PRO A 172 -11.14 2.12 9.84
C PRO A 172 -9.87 1.36 9.40
N ILE A 173 -8.77 2.05 9.15
CA ILE A 173 -7.44 1.48 8.92
C ILE A 173 -6.73 1.27 10.25
N ILE A 174 -6.85 2.21 11.20
CA ILE A 174 -6.36 2.05 12.58
C ILE A 174 -6.94 0.77 13.18
N ASP A 175 -8.28 0.63 13.17
CA ASP A 175 -8.97 -0.56 13.68
C ASP A 175 -8.45 -1.85 13.05
N ARG A 176 -8.15 -1.80 11.75
CA ARG A 176 -7.64 -2.95 10.98
C ARG A 176 -6.22 -3.33 11.38
N LEU A 177 -5.36 -2.34 11.66
CA LEU A 177 -3.96 -2.52 12.02
C LEU A 177 -3.76 -2.91 13.49
N MET A 178 -4.76 -2.72 14.36
CA MET A 178 -4.66 -3.11 15.77
C MET A 178 -4.31 -4.58 15.98
N ARG A 179 -4.65 -5.46 15.03
CA ARG A 179 -4.40 -6.90 15.08
C ARG A 179 -3.10 -7.36 14.39
N VAL A 180 -2.33 -6.42 13.84
CA VAL A 180 -1.24 -6.71 12.91
C VAL A 180 0.09 -6.54 13.63
N GLN A 181 1.05 -7.43 13.44
CA GLN A 181 2.44 -7.26 13.84
C GLN A 181 3.14 -6.34 12.83
N ILE A 182 4.02 -5.46 13.28
CA ILE A 182 4.77 -4.56 12.40
C ILE A 182 6.26 -4.83 12.57
N GLU A 183 6.89 -5.20 11.47
CA GLU A 183 8.32 -5.47 11.32
C GLU A 183 8.99 -4.38 10.47
N ASN A 184 10.29 -4.19 10.69
CA ASN A 184 11.15 -3.35 9.86
C ASN A 184 12.48 -4.08 9.64
N ALA A 185 12.45 -5.09 8.76
CA ALA A 185 13.57 -5.97 8.51
C ALA A 185 13.70 -6.32 7.01
N PRO A 186 14.89 -6.79 6.57
CA PRO A 186 15.04 -7.36 5.25
C PRO A 186 14.02 -8.48 5.00
N GLY A 187 13.38 -8.47 3.83
CA GLY A 187 12.29 -9.40 3.52
C GLY A 187 12.68 -10.87 3.63
N LEU A 188 13.92 -11.23 3.25
CA LEU A 188 14.45 -12.59 3.35
C LEU A 188 14.48 -13.08 4.81
N GLU A 189 14.90 -12.24 5.75
CA GLU A 189 14.91 -12.57 7.18
C GLU A 189 13.49 -12.77 7.73
N VAL A 190 12.54 -11.96 7.27
CA VAL A 190 11.12 -12.06 7.66
C VAL A 190 10.50 -13.34 7.15
N ILE A 191 10.80 -13.74 5.90
CA ILE A 191 10.35 -15.01 5.34
C ILE A 191 10.87 -16.17 6.20
N GLN A 192 12.18 -16.23 6.44
CA GLN A 192 12.79 -17.29 7.24
C GLN A 192 12.23 -17.36 8.67
N ARG A 193 11.95 -16.20 9.29
CA ARG A 193 11.46 -16.13 10.67
C ARG A 193 10.05 -16.68 10.84
N TYR A 194 9.20 -16.50 9.85
CA TYR A 194 7.78 -16.85 9.92
C TYR A 194 7.41 -18.05 9.04
N ASP A 195 8.39 -18.72 8.43
CA ASP A 195 8.11 -19.84 7.56
C ASP A 195 7.58 -21.04 8.35
N THR A 196 6.39 -21.46 7.96
CA THR A 196 5.71 -22.66 8.46
C THR A 196 4.73 -23.12 7.39
N THR A 197 4.34 -24.39 7.44
CA THR A 197 3.25 -24.93 6.60
C THR A 197 1.91 -24.16 6.69
N GLU A 198 1.68 -23.37 7.75
CA GLU A 198 0.46 -22.57 7.94
C GLU A 198 0.60 -21.09 7.53
N THR A 199 1.77 -20.68 7.04
CA THR A 199 2.05 -19.29 6.64
C THR A 199 1.74 -19.06 5.16
N LEU A 200 1.12 -17.92 4.85
CA LEU A 200 1.00 -17.37 3.50
C LEU A 200 1.78 -16.06 3.42
N PHE A 201 2.83 -16.05 2.61
CA PHE A 201 3.60 -14.88 2.24
C PHE A 201 3.01 -14.22 0.98
N TYR A 202 2.73 -12.93 1.06
CA TYR A 202 2.51 -12.09 -0.12
C TYR A 202 3.71 -11.20 -0.33
N LEU A 203 4.20 -11.19 -1.57
CA LEU A 203 5.40 -10.48 -1.95
C LEU A 203 5.11 -9.57 -3.15
N ASP A 204 5.37 -8.29 -2.95
CA ASP A 204 5.35 -7.27 -4.01
C ASP A 204 6.71 -6.56 -4.06
N PRO A 205 7.80 -7.28 -4.42
CA PRO A 205 9.14 -6.73 -4.36
C PRO A 205 9.29 -5.55 -5.34
N PRO A 206 10.17 -4.58 -5.05
CA PRO A 206 10.54 -3.57 -6.02
C PRO A 206 10.98 -4.25 -7.34
N TYR A 207 10.24 -4.04 -8.44
CA TYR A 207 10.52 -4.68 -9.74
C TYR A 207 11.93 -4.44 -10.31
N VAL A 208 12.44 -5.37 -11.10
CA VAL A 208 13.67 -5.23 -11.91
C VAL A 208 13.71 -3.93 -12.73
N HIS A 209 14.91 -3.38 -12.92
CA HIS A 209 15.13 -2.07 -13.57
C HIS A 209 14.55 -2.00 -14.99
N ASP A 210 14.64 -3.08 -15.77
CA ASP A 210 14.18 -3.14 -17.17
C ASP A 210 12.66 -3.10 -17.33
N ALA A 211 11.90 -3.40 -16.27
CA ALA A 211 10.43 -3.32 -16.28
C ALA A 211 9.91 -1.93 -15.87
N ARG A 212 10.79 -0.95 -15.60
CA ARG A 212 10.43 0.38 -15.09
C ARG A 212 10.69 1.51 -16.08
N GLY A 213 9.85 2.54 -16.01
CA GLY A 213 10.03 3.79 -16.77
C GLY A 213 10.66 4.93 -15.94
N ASP A 214 11.06 4.69 -14.68
CA ASP A 214 11.63 5.71 -13.79
C ASP A 214 12.66 5.06 -12.85
N THR A 215 13.84 5.67 -12.69
CA THR A 215 15.08 5.05 -12.20
C THR A 215 15.37 5.25 -10.70
N HIS A 216 14.50 5.93 -9.93
CA HIS A 216 14.79 6.31 -8.53
C HIS A 216 13.56 6.22 -7.60
N ALA A 217 12.68 5.24 -7.80
CA ALA A 217 11.36 5.25 -7.15
C ALA A 217 11.30 4.59 -5.76
N TYR A 218 12.27 3.74 -5.37
CA TYR A 218 12.23 3.00 -4.10
C TYR A 218 13.48 3.21 -3.24
N TYR A 219 13.31 3.20 -1.92
CA TYR A 219 14.40 2.98 -0.97
C TYR A 219 14.68 1.47 -0.91
N GLY A 220 15.90 1.04 -1.24
CA GLY A 220 16.24 -0.39 -1.33
C GLY A 220 15.78 -1.03 -2.65
N GLU A 221 16.31 -0.57 -3.78
CA GLU A 221 16.07 -1.23 -5.07
C GLU A 221 16.66 -2.65 -5.07
N MET A 222 15.96 -3.58 -5.72
CA MET A 222 16.43 -4.95 -5.91
C MET A 222 17.08 -5.11 -7.29
N THR A 223 18.28 -5.66 -7.29
CA THR A 223 18.98 -6.12 -8.48
C THR A 223 18.45 -7.49 -8.93
N ASP A 224 18.78 -7.90 -10.15
CA ASP A 224 18.46 -9.25 -10.63
C ASP A 224 19.03 -10.34 -9.70
N ALA A 225 20.20 -10.10 -9.09
CA ALA A 225 20.80 -11.01 -8.11
C ALA A 225 19.94 -11.12 -6.83
N ASP A 226 19.41 -10.01 -6.33
CA ASP A 226 18.52 -10.01 -5.17
C ASP A 226 17.20 -10.74 -5.47
N HIS A 227 16.68 -10.62 -6.70
CA HIS A 227 15.51 -11.37 -7.15
C HIS A 227 15.79 -12.88 -7.26
N ILE A 228 16.97 -13.27 -7.73
CA ILE A 228 17.41 -14.67 -7.76
C ILE A 228 17.53 -15.22 -6.34
N GLU A 229 18.14 -14.47 -5.41
CA GLU A 229 18.27 -14.87 -4.01
C GLU A 229 16.90 -15.05 -3.34
N LEU A 230 15.99 -14.08 -3.53
CA LEU A 230 14.62 -14.18 -3.04
C LEU A 230 13.91 -15.41 -3.62
N ALA A 231 13.99 -15.64 -4.92
CA ALA A 231 13.37 -16.78 -5.55
C ALA A 231 13.94 -18.10 -5.00
N ASN A 232 15.26 -18.23 -4.87
CA ASN A 232 15.90 -19.41 -4.30
C ASN A 232 15.36 -19.70 -2.88
N LEU A 233 15.26 -18.68 -2.02
CA LEU A 233 14.67 -18.83 -0.70
C LEU A 233 13.21 -19.30 -0.78
N LEU A 234 12.41 -18.69 -1.66
CA LEU A 234 10.99 -19.02 -1.82
C LEU A 234 10.74 -20.43 -2.36
N HIS A 235 11.69 -21.07 -3.02
CA HIS A 235 11.56 -22.47 -3.44
C HIS A 235 11.82 -23.46 -2.29
N GLU A 236 12.47 -23.01 -1.21
CA GLU A 236 12.83 -23.83 -0.07
C GLU A 236 11.87 -23.69 1.13
N ILE A 237 10.90 -22.77 1.05
CA ILE A 237 9.95 -22.55 2.16
C ILE A 237 8.98 -23.74 2.32
N GLU A 238 8.55 -23.98 3.56
CA GLU A 238 7.44 -24.90 3.86
C GLU A 238 6.07 -24.26 3.57
N GLY A 239 5.98 -22.95 3.70
CA GLY A 239 4.76 -22.18 3.54
C GLY A 239 4.32 -21.93 2.10
N ARG A 240 3.25 -21.14 1.99
CA ARG A 240 2.70 -20.69 0.72
C ARG A 240 3.21 -19.31 0.38
N ALA A 241 3.54 -19.08 -0.89
CA ALA A 241 4.01 -17.78 -1.37
C ALA A 241 3.26 -17.33 -2.63
N ALA A 242 2.99 -16.04 -2.70
CA ALA A 242 2.40 -15.37 -3.85
C ALA A 242 3.24 -14.13 -4.20
N VAL A 243 3.89 -14.16 -5.35
CA VAL A 243 4.74 -13.08 -5.85
C VAL A 243 3.99 -12.32 -6.92
N SER A 244 3.77 -11.01 -6.73
CA SER A 244 3.18 -10.15 -7.76
C SER A 244 4.23 -9.38 -8.54
N GLY A 245 4.02 -9.25 -9.85
CA GLY A 245 4.79 -8.31 -10.65
C GLY A 245 4.52 -8.33 -12.14
N TYR A 246 5.35 -7.60 -12.90
CA TYR A 246 5.26 -7.60 -14.35
C TYR A 246 6.06 -8.77 -14.93
N ARG A 247 5.44 -9.50 -15.86
CA ARG A 247 6.09 -10.58 -16.58
C ARG A 247 7.35 -10.08 -17.30
N ASN A 248 8.43 -10.83 -17.15
CA ASN A 248 9.73 -10.61 -17.80
C ASN A 248 10.48 -11.95 -17.89
N GLU A 249 11.56 -12.01 -18.66
CA GLU A 249 12.33 -13.24 -18.88
C GLU A 249 12.89 -13.83 -17.59
N LEU A 250 13.36 -12.98 -16.66
CA LEU A 250 13.90 -13.42 -15.37
C LEU A 250 12.81 -14.11 -14.53
N TYR A 251 11.63 -13.50 -14.39
CA TYR A 251 10.54 -14.08 -13.58
C TYR A 251 9.95 -15.35 -14.23
N ASP A 252 9.89 -15.40 -15.57
CA ASP A 252 9.48 -16.61 -16.28
C ASP A 252 10.47 -17.77 -16.04
N ALA A 253 11.76 -17.48 -15.87
CA ALA A 253 12.76 -18.49 -15.52
C ALA A 253 12.72 -18.87 -14.03
N LEU A 254 12.67 -17.87 -13.14
CA LEU A 254 12.70 -18.06 -11.68
C LEU A 254 11.50 -18.82 -11.14
N TYR A 255 10.32 -18.63 -11.72
CA TYR A 255 9.06 -19.21 -11.24
C TYR A 255 8.41 -20.09 -12.31
N SER A 256 9.22 -20.79 -13.11
CA SER A 256 8.77 -21.59 -14.26
C SER A 256 7.91 -22.80 -13.87
N ASP A 257 8.09 -23.30 -12.65
CA ASP A 257 7.38 -24.39 -12.01
C ASP A 257 6.19 -23.93 -11.15
N TRP A 258 6.03 -22.62 -10.96
CA TRP A 258 4.92 -22.05 -10.19
C TRP A 258 3.70 -21.79 -11.08
N ARG A 259 2.53 -21.82 -10.46
CA ARG A 259 1.29 -21.44 -11.13
C ARG A 259 1.27 -19.92 -11.34
N ARG A 260 1.09 -19.47 -12.58
CA ARG A 260 0.89 -18.05 -12.92
C ARG A 260 -0.55 -17.74 -13.29
N VAL A 261 -1.05 -16.60 -12.85
CA VAL A 261 -2.27 -15.95 -13.37
C VAL A 261 -1.99 -14.51 -13.75
N ASP A 262 -2.61 -14.04 -14.81
CA ASP A 262 -2.41 -12.70 -15.36
C ASP A 262 -3.68 -11.86 -15.19
N ALA A 263 -3.54 -10.61 -14.76
CA ALA A 263 -4.62 -9.65 -14.66
C ALA A 263 -5.07 -9.20 -16.07
N PRO A 264 -6.27 -8.61 -16.21
CA PRO A 264 -6.63 -7.90 -17.43
C PRO A 264 -5.63 -6.77 -17.73
N GLU A 265 -5.22 -6.64 -18.99
CA GLU A 265 -4.34 -5.56 -19.42
C GLU A 265 -4.94 -4.19 -19.08
N LYS A 266 -4.10 -3.30 -18.53
CA LYS A 266 -4.48 -1.92 -18.28
C LYS A 266 -3.48 -0.97 -18.93
N ASN A 267 -4.02 0.08 -19.56
CA ASN A 267 -3.21 1.18 -20.04
C ASN A 267 -2.64 1.96 -18.86
N CYS A 268 -1.32 1.92 -18.69
CA CYS A 268 -0.67 2.74 -17.68
C CYS A 268 -0.61 4.19 -18.17
N HIS A 269 -1.42 5.08 -17.57
CA HIS A 269 -1.51 6.47 -17.99
C HIS A 269 -0.18 7.25 -17.92
N SER A 270 0.77 6.81 -17.09
CA SER A 270 2.09 7.44 -16.95
C SER A 270 3.11 6.99 -18.00
N VAL A 271 3.02 5.77 -18.53
CA VAL A 271 4.01 5.21 -19.48
C VAL A 271 3.44 5.03 -20.90
N ARG A 272 2.12 5.19 -21.09
CA ARG A 272 1.41 4.99 -22.37
C ARG A 272 1.64 3.62 -23.03
N GLN A 273 2.09 2.64 -22.25
CA GLN A 273 2.20 1.24 -22.67
C GLN A 273 1.22 0.40 -21.84
N PRO A 274 0.61 -0.64 -22.44
CA PRO A 274 -0.15 -1.62 -21.69
C PRO A 274 0.80 -2.32 -20.71
N ARG A 275 0.36 -2.43 -19.47
CA ARG A 275 1.03 -3.26 -18.46
C ARG A 275 0.06 -4.30 -17.95
N GLN A 276 0.57 -5.51 -17.76
CA GLN A 276 -0.19 -6.64 -17.26
C GLN A 276 0.45 -7.11 -15.95
N GLU A 277 -0.29 -6.97 -14.85
CA GLU A 277 0.12 -7.53 -13.57
C GLU A 277 -0.04 -9.06 -13.63
N SER A 278 0.95 -9.79 -13.14
CA SER A 278 0.95 -11.24 -13.01
C SER A 278 1.15 -11.63 -11.55
N LEU A 279 0.65 -12.81 -11.18
CA LEU A 279 0.82 -13.40 -9.86
C LEU A 279 1.32 -14.84 -10.01
N TRP A 280 2.48 -15.13 -9.45
CA TRP A 280 3.07 -16.48 -9.37
C TRP A 280 2.80 -17.05 -7.98
N MET A 281 2.40 -18.32 -7.91
CA MET A 281 2.03 -19.00 -6.66
C MET A 281 2.56 -20.43 -6.62
N ASN A 282 3.10 -20.85 -5.47
CA ASN A 282 3.55 -22.23 -5.21
C ASN A 282 2.42 -23.16 -4.69
N TYR A 283 1.16 -22.75 -4.86
CA TYR A 283 -0.01 -23.49 -4.38
C TYR A 283 -1.13 -23.55 -5.40
N GLU A 284 -1.95 -24.59 -5.26
CA GLU A 284 -3.12 -24.80 -6.08
C GLU A 284 -4.24 -23.80 -5.76
N PRO A 285 -5.10 -23.45 -6.75
CA PRO A 285 -6.22 -22.57 -6.50
C PRO A 285 -7.14 -23.17 -5.44
N LEU A 286 -7.66 -22.30 -4.56
CA LEU A 286 -8.74 -22.69 -3.66
C LEU A 286 -9.84 -23.35 -4.48
N CYS A 287 -10.11 -24.63 -4.22
CA CYS A 287 -11.29 -25.27 -4.77
C CYS A 287 -12.48 -24.39 -4.38
N LYS A 288 -13.18 -23.85 -5.39
CA LYS A 288 -14.51 -23.27 -5.15
C LYS A 288 -15.37 -24.41 -4.67
N THR A 289 -15.44 -24.63 -3.37
CA THR A 289 -16.52 -25.40 -2.79
C THR A 289 -17.77 -24.65 -3.22
N LEU A 290 -18.47 -25.20 -4.22
CA LEU A 290 -19.78 -24.75 -4.62
C LEU A 290 -20.63 -24.81 -3.35
N MET A 291 -20.83 -23.67 -2.71
CA MET A 291 -21.88 -23.52 -1.71
C MET A 291 -23.18 -23.80 -2.48
N THR A 292 -23.69 -25.00 -2.24
CA THR A 292 -25.00 -25.47 -2.69
C THR A 292 -26.08 -24.89 -1.78
#